data_AF-A0A7I7UDY2-F1
#
_entry.id   AF-A0A7I7UDY2-F1
#
_cell.length_a   1.000
_cell.length_b   1.000
_cell.length_c   1.000
_cell.angle_alpha   90.00
_cell.angle_beta   90.00
_cell.angle_gamma   90.00
#
_symmetry.space_group_name_H-M   'P 1'
#
loop_
_entity.id
_entity.type
_entity.pdbx_description
1 polymer ?
#
loop_
_entity_poly.entity_id
_entity_poly.type
_entity_poly.pdbx_seq_one_letter_code
_entity_poly.pdbx_strand_id
1 'polypeptide(L)'
;MWAVSAAALMAAAAALPSSAVFVGLLLGGSLSNVIESSLRGSVTDFVCLRFWPAFNVADVALAAGAVGIGFELVRAVGAVAG
;
A
#
# COMPACT_ATOMS: atom_id res chain seq x y z
N MET A 1 3.90 -13.79 -5.40
CA MET A 1 4.77 -12.60 -5.58
C MET A 1 4.13 -11.37 -4.95
N TRP A 2 2.94 -10.95 -5.37
CA TRP A 2 2.24 -9.77 -4.83
C TRP A 2 1.89 -9.84 -3.31
N ALA A 3 1.51 -11.00 -2.77
CA ALA A 3 1.22 -11.15 -1.33
C ALA A 3 2.46 -11.00 -0.43
N VAL A 4 3.64 -11.43 -0.90
CA VAL A 4 4.91 -11.29 -0.16
C VAL A 4 5.35 -9.83 -0.14
N SER A 5 5.19 -9.13 -1.27
CA SER A 5 5.44 -7.68 -1.36
C SER A 5 4.52 -6.89 -0.43
N ALA A 6 3.24 -7.25 -0.38
CA ALA A 6 2.26 -6.61 0.50
C ALA A 6 2.57 -6.87 1.99
N ALA A 7 2.92 -8.10 2.36
CA ALA A 7 3.33 -8.44 3.73
C ALA A 7 4.64 -7.74 4.14
N ALA A 8 5.62 -7.65 3.24
CA ALA A 8 6.87 -6.93 3.48
C ALA A 8 6.63 -5.42 3.66
N LEU A 9 5.76 -4.81 2.85
CA LEU A 9 5.34 -3.42 3.00
C LEU A 9 4.63 -3.17 4.33
N MET A 10 3.76 -4.07 4.77
CA MET A 10 3.09 -3.97 6.08
C MET A 10 4.08 -4.06 7.25
N ALA A 11 5.02 -5.00 7.19
CA ALA A 11 6.04 -5.14 8.22
C ALA A 11 6.95 -3.91 8.32
N ALA A 12 7.34 -3.33 7.18
CA ALA A 12 8.10 -2.10 7.13
C ALA A 12 7.30 -0.89 7.64
N ALA A 13 6.02 -0.77 7.27
CA ALA A 13 5.14 0.31 7.72
C ALA A 13 4.86 0.27 9.22
N ALA A 14 4.71 -0.93 9.80
CA ALA A 14 4.52 -1.11 11.24
C ALA A 14 5.76 -0.75 12.07
N ALA A 15 6.96 -0.76 11.46
CA ALA A 15 8.22 -0.40 12.11
C ALA A 15 8.51 1.11 12.06
N LEU A 16 7.76 1.89 11.28
CA LEU A 16 7.93 3.34 11.14
C LEU A 16 6.85 4.08 11.95
N PRO A 17 7.20 5.13 12.72
CA PRO A 17 6.23 6.00 13.37
C PRO A 17 5.46 6.76 12.29
N SER A 18 4.34 6.18 11.86
CA SER A 18 3.53 6.66 10.75
C SER A 18 2.09 6.81 11.19
N SER A 19 1.37 7.75 10.57
CA SER A 19 -0.05 7.96 10.87
C SER A 19 -0.83 6.66 10.69
N ALA A 20 -1.68 6.33 11.66
CA ALA A 20 -2.54 5.15 11.63
C ALA A 20 -3.41 5.08 10.36
N VAL A 21 -3.70 6.23 9.74
CA VAL A 21 -4.42 6.30 8.46
C VAL A 21 -3.64 5.64 7.34
N PHE A 22 -2.35 5.96 7.17
CA PHE A 22 -1.54 5.40 6.08
C PHE A 22 -1.25 3.92 6.28
N VAL A 23 -1.03 3.51 7.53
CA VAL A 23 -0.93 2.09 7.90
C VAL A 23 -2.25 1.38 7.57
N GLY A 24 -3.40 1.95 7.96
CA GLY A 24 -4.72 1.40 7.64
C GLY A 24 -4.97 1.24 6.15
N LEU A 25 -4.51 2.18 5.31
CA LEU A 25 -4.58 2.07 3.85
C LEU A 25 -3.74 0.91 3.31
N LEU A 26 -2.50 0.76 3.78
CA LEU A 26 -1.63 -0.35 3.38
C LEU A 26 -2.20 -1.70 3.82
N LEU A 27 -2.68 -1.80 5.07
CA LEU A 27 -3.30 -3.00 5.64
C LEU A 27 -4.59 -3.38 4.91
N GLY A 28 -5.45 -2.40 4.63
CA GLY A 28 -6.73 -2.64 3.96
C GLY A 28 -6.55 -3.13 2.53
N GLY A 29 -5.65 -2.49 1.76
CA GLY A 29 -5.35 -2.87 0.38
C GLY A 29 -4.66 -4.23 0.27
N SER A 30 -3.68 -4.51 1.15
CA SER A 30 -3.04 -5.82 1.15
C SER A 30 -4.02 -6.94 1.51
N LEU A 31 -4.86 -6.72 2.53
CA LEU A 31 -5.81 -7.71 3.02
C LEU A 31 -6.87 -8.03 1.98
N SER A 32 -7.42 -7.03 1.28
CA SER A 32 -8.43 -7.26 0.25
C SER A 32 -7.88 -8.09 -0.92
N ASN A 33 -6.68 -7.77 -1.42
CA ASN A 33 -6.03 -8.56 -2.48
C ASN A 33 -5.75 -9.99 -2.01
N VAL A 34 -5.29 -10.17 -0.76
CA VAL A 34 -5.04 -11.50 -0.16
C VAL A 34 -6.32 -12.32 -0.08
N ILE A 35 -7.40 -11.72 0.42
CA ILE A 35 -8.70 -12.39 0.52
C ILE A 35 -9.18 -12.77 -0.88
N GLU A 36 -9.16 -11.84 -1.84
CA GLU A 36 -9.67 -12.11 -3.18
C GLU A 36 -8.90 -13.25 -3.85
N SER A 37 -7.57 -13.17 -3.88
CA SER A 37 -6.80 -14.23 -4.53
C SER A 37 -6.83 -15.54 -3.78
N SER A 38 -7.03 -15.56 -2.46
CA SER A 38 -7.20 -16.82 -1.72
C SER A 38 -8.52 -17.50 -2.10
N LEU A 39 -9.55 -16.72 -2.44
CA LEU A 39 -10.86 -17.22 -2.85
C LEU A 39 -10.93 -17.56 -4.35
N ARG A 40 -10.27 -16.77 -5.20
CA ARG A 40 -10.41 -16.85 -6.67
C ARG A 40 -9.18 -17.38 -7.40
N GLY A 41 -8.04 -17.46 -6.74
CA GLY A 41 -6.76 -17.81 -7.35
C GLY A 41 -6.08 -16.67 -8.12
N SER A 42 -6.75 -15.52 -8.25
CA SER A 42 -6.22 -14.30 -8.88
C SER A 42 -6.80 -13.04 -8.23
N VAL A 43 -6.12 -11.91 -8.40
CA VAL A 43 -6.63 -10.57 -8.07
C VAL A 43 -7.33 -10.01 -9.31
N THR A 44 -8.46 -9.33 -9.14
CA THR A 44 -9.22 -8.76 -10.27
C THR A 44 -8.94 -7.28 -10.43
N ASP A 45 -8.34 -6.92 -11.57
CA ASP A 45 -8.14 -5.52 -11.95
C ASP A 45 -9.34 -5.04 -12.78
N PHE A 46 -10.15 -4.15 -12.21
CA PHE A 46 -11.40 -3.69 -12.83
C PHE A 46 -11.32 -2.27 -13.40
N VAL A 47 -10.29 -1.49 -13.07
CA VAL A 47 -10.04 -0.19 -13.68
C VAL A 47 -8.99 -0.35 -14.77
N CYS A 48 -9.35 -0.02 -16.01
CA CYS A 48 -8.46 -0.11 -17.15
C CYS A 48 -8.49 1.21 -17.93
N LEU A 49 -7.36 1.92 -17.93
CA LEU A 49 -7.20 3.18 -18.68
C LEU A 49 -6.37 2.93 -19.94
N ARG A 50 -6.53 3.79 -20.95
CA ARG A 50 -5.90 3.63 -22.28
C ARG A 50 -4.37 3.56 -22.25
N PHE A 51 -3.73 4.31 -21.35
CA PHE A 51 -2.27 4.49 -21.29
C PHE A 51 -1.67 4.06 -19.95
N TRP A 52 -2.46 3.41 -19.09
CA TRP A 52 -2.06 3.02 -17.75
C TRP A 52 -2.37 1.55 -17.52
N PRO A 53 -1.54 0.80 -16.78
CA PRO A 53 -1.83 -0.58 -16.42
C PRO A 53 -3.20 -0.73 -15.75
N ALA A 54 -3.84 -1.89 -15.89
CA ALA A 54 -5.06 -2.15 -15.14
C ALA A 54 -4.75 -2.17 -13.63
N PHE A 55 -5.70 -1.71 -12.82
CA PHE A 55 -5.57 -1.67 -11.36
C PHE A 55 -6.92 -1.81 -10.68
N ASN A 56 -6.88 -1.98 -9.36
CA ASN A 56 -8.06 -2.03 -8.51
C ASN A 56 -7.96 -1.03 -7.34
N VAL A 57 -9.00 -0.97 -6.51
CA VAL A 57 -9.04 -0.06 -5.36
C VAL A 57 -7.97 -0.40 -4.30
N ALA A 58 -7.58 -1.67 -4.19
CA ALA A 58 -6.51 -2.07 -3.29
C ALA A 58 -5.17 -1.47 -3.70
N ASP A 59 -4.87 -1.40 -5.00
CA ASP A 59 -3.67 -0.76 -5.52
C ASP A 59 -3.64 0.74 -5.23
N VAL A 60 -4.80 1.40 -5.31
CA VAL A 60 -4.94 2.82 -4.95
C VAL A 60 -4.68 3.04 -3.46
N ALA A 61 -5.23 2.19 -2.59
CA ALA A 61 -4.99 2.25 -1.15
C ALA A 61 -3.51 2.02 -0.82
N LEU A 62 -2.88 1.03 -1.47
CA LEU A 62 -1.46 0.75 -1.31
C LEU A 62 -0.59 1.95 -1.76
N ALA A 63 -0.89 2.54 -2.92
CA ALA A 63 -0.17 3.70 -3.43
C ALA A 63 -0.32 4.93 -2.51
N ALA A 64 -1.55 5.23 -2.07
CA ALA A 64 -1.80 6.36 -1.18
C ALA A 64 -1.14 6.19 0.20
N GLY A 65 -1.21 4.99 0.78
CA GLY A 65 -0.53 4.68 2.04
C GLY A 65 0.99 4.80 1.92
N ALA A 66 1.58 4.27 0.85
CA ALA A 66 3.02 4.35 0.62
C ALA A 66 3.51 5.80 0.42
N VAL A 67 2.78 6.61 -0.36
CA VAL A 67 3.09 8.03 -0.55
C VAL A 67 2.99 8.80 0.76
N GLY A 68 1.96 8.54 1.57
CA GLY A 68 1.78 9.19 2.87
C GLY A 68 2.92 8.90 3.86
N ILE A 69 3.31 7.63 4.00
CA ILE A 69 4.46 7.25 4.84
C ILE A 69 5.76 7.87 4.33
N GLY A 70 5.99 7.85 3.00
CA GLY A 70 7.16 8.48 2.41
C GLY A 70 7.24 9.97 2.69
N PHE A 71 6.11 10.68 2.64
CA PHE A 71 6.04 12.10 2.97
C PHE A 71 6.35 12.37 4.46
N GLU A 72 5.75 11.61 5.38
CA GLU A 72 6.05 11.71 6.81
C GLU A 72 7.53 11.45 7.11
N LEU A 73 8.13 10.44 6.45
CA LEU A 73 9.54 10.13 6.59
C LEU A 73 10.43 11.30 6.13
N VAL A 74 10.14 11.89 4.96
CA VAL A 74 10.88 13.05 4.45
C VAL A 74 10.77 14.24 5.40
N ARG A 75 9.58 14.49 5.95
CA ARG A 75 9.37 15.56 6.95
C ARG A 75 10.14 15.32 8.23
N ALA A 76 10.13 14.09 8.74
CA ALA A 76 10.85 13.71 9.95
C ALA A 76 12.37 13.88 9.78
N VAL A 77 12.92 13.43 8.65
CA VAL A 77 14.34 13.59 8.34
C VAL A 77 14.72 15.07 8.21
N GLY A 78 13.90 15.87 7.52
CA GLY A 78 14.12 17.31 7.38
C GLY A 78 14.10 18.06 8.73
N ALA A 79 13.26 17.63 9.67
CA ALA A 79 13.18 18.22 11.01
C ALA A 79 14.38 17.87 11.91
N VAL A 80 15.06 16.75 11.67
CA VAL A 80 16.28 16.35 12.40
C VAL A 80 17.53 17.03 11.84
N ALA A 81 17.53 17.37 10.54
CA ALA A 81 18.67 17.94 9.84
C ALA A 81 18.78 19.48 9.89
N GLY A 82 17.74 20.17 10.35
CA GLY A 82 17.70 21.63 10.52
C GLY A 82 17.80 22.05 11.98
#